data_AF-A0A7D6ZJ43-F1
#
_entry.id   AF-A0A7D6ZJ43-F1
#
_cell.length_a   1.000
_cell.length_b   1.000
_cell.length_c   1.000
_cell.angle_alpha   90.00
_cell.angle_beta   90.00
_cell.angle_gamma   90.00
#
_symmetry.space_group_name_H-M   'P 1'
#
loop_
_entity.id
_entity.type
_entity.pdbx_description
1 polymer ?
#
loop_
_entity_poly.entity_id
_entity_poly.type
_entity_poly.pdbx_seq_one_letter_code
_entity_poly.pdbx_strand_id
1 'polypeptide(L)'
;MEEIKISIRNKSEIERFVLLSIVGLMDSLIEGAISIEDCEVYLCSPYSVEKLNSLKIDERVIELVEDGCELEDIESLIPSKLQNSINEIRLKAIKLLLGLPREGVLLKKWID
;
A
#
# COMPACT_ATOMS: atom_id res chain seq x y z
N MET A 1 25.77 3.72 -9.65
CA MET A 1 24.36 3.30 -9.55
C MET A 1 23.64 4.45 -8.87
N GLU A 2 22.60 4.98 -9.49
CA GLU A 2 21.83 6.11 -8.95
C GLU A 2 20.79 5.56 -7.96
N GLU A 3 20.55 6.28 -6.87
CA GLU A 3 19.62 5.88 -5.80
C GLU A 3 18.78 7.10 -5.39
N ILE A 4 17.49 6.90 -5.19
CA ILE A 4 16.59 7.87 -4.56
C ILE A 4 16.28 7.37 -3.16
N LYS A 5 16.44 8.23 -2.15
CA LYS A 5 16.08 7.91 -0.77
C LYS A 5 14.74 8.54 -0.42
N ILE A 6 13.85 7.72 0.13
CA ILE A 6 12.56 8.17 0.65
C ILE A 6 12.62 8.09 2.18
N SER A 7 12.41 9.22 2.84
CA SER A 7 12.36 9.33 4.30
C SER A 7 11.08 10.01 4.74
N ILE A 8 10.30 9.28 5.52
CA ILE A 8 9.00 9.70 6.00
C ILE A 8 9.03 9.67 7.52
N ARG A 9 8.56 10.75 8.12
CA ARG A 9 8.53 10.90 9.58
C ARG A 9 7.09 10.93 10.04
N ASN A 10 6.89 10.52 11.28
CA ASN A 10 5.59 10.47 11.95
C ASN A 10 4.69 9.36 11.38
N LYS A 11 3.90 8.77 12.27
CA LYS A 11 3.07 7.61 11.96
C LYS A 11 1.99 7.92 10.90
N SER A 12 1.32 9.06 11.03
CA SER A 12 0.26 9.54 10.13
C SER A 12 0.73 9.71 8.67
N GLU A 13 1.94 10.20 8.47
CA GLU A 13 2.49 10.38 7.12
C GLU A 13 3.03 9.08 6.53
N ILE A 14 3.55 8.17 7.36
CA ILE A 14 3.88 6.81 6.92
C ILE A 14 2.59 6.10 6.44
N GLU A 15 1.51 6.18 7.23
CA GLU A 15 0.19 5.66 6.85
C GLU A 15 -0.30 6.28 5.54
N ARG A 16 -0.20 7.61 5.41
CA ARG A 16 -0.58 8.33 4.19
C ARG A 16 0.22 7.85 2.97
N PHE A 17 1.53 7.68 3.10
CA PHE A 17 2.38 7.18 2.04
C PHE A 17 2.00 5.77 1.63
N VAL A 18 1.86 4.85 2.59
CA VAL A 18 1.47 3.46 2.33
C VAL A 18 0.12 3.41 1.62
N LEU A 19 -0.88 4.16 2.09
CA LEU A 19 -2.20 4.20 1.46
C LEU A 19 -2.18 4.78 0.04
N LEU A 20 -1.39 5.83 -0.20
CA LEU A 20 -1.22 6.39 -1.55
C LEU A 20 -0.53 5.39 -2.49
N SER A 21 0.48 4.68 -1.99
CA SER A 21 1.15 3.60 -2.74
C SER A 21 0.18 2.46 -3.05
N ILE A 22 -0.62 2.00 -2.09
CA ILE A 22 -1.65 0.97 -2.32
C ILE A 22 -2.62 1.42 -3.42
N VAL A 23 -3.14 2.65 -3.35
CA VAL A 23 -4.06 3.16 -4.39
C VAL A 23 -3.39 3.15 -5.76
N GLY A 24 -2.16 3.66 -5.87
CA GLY A 24 -1.41 3.68 -7.12
C GLY A 24 -1.10 2.29 -7.68
N LEU A 25 -0.73 1.35 -6.81
CA LEU A 25 -0.47 -0.04 -7.18
C LEU A 25 -1.76 -0.73 -7.67
N MET A 26 -2.85 -0.62 -6.92
CA MET A 26 -4.12 -1.24 -7.33
C MET A 26 -4.68 -0.63 -8.62
N ASP A 27 -4.63 0.69 -8.79
CA ASP A 27 -5.01 1.35 -10.05
C ASP A 27 -4.14 0.85 -11.22
N SER A 28 -2.82 0.75 -11.03
CA SER A 28 -1.91 0.28 -12.07
C SER A 28 -2.13 -1.20 -12.41
N LEU A 29 -2.46 -2.03 -11.41
CA LEU A 29 -2.76 -3.44 -11.59
C LEU A 29 -4.08 -3.64 -12.36
N ILE A 30 -5.13 -2.86 -12.03
CA ILE A 30 -6.43 -2.88 -12.75
C ILE A 30 -6.23 -2.57 -14.24
N GLU A 31 -5.39 -1.59 -14.56
CA GLU A 31 -5.11 -1.19 -15.94
C GLU A 31 -4.08 -2.11 -16.65
N GLY A 32 -3.56 -3.13 -15.96
CA GLY A 32 -2.56 -4.06 -16.49
C GLY A 32 -1.18 -3.42 -16.74
N ALA A 33 -0.87 -2.31 -16.08
CA ALA A 33 0.40 -1.60 -16.21
C ALA A 33 1.53 -2.25 -15.41
N ILE A 34 1.19 -3.04 -14.38
CA ILE A 34 2.09 -3.81 -13.53
C ILE A 34 1.49 -5.20 -13.27
N SER A 35 2.31 -6.15 -12.80
CA SER A 35 1.85 -7.48 -12.37
C SER A 35 1.60 -7.56 -10.85
N ILE A 36 1.17 -8.73 -10.37
CA ILE A 36 1.05 -9.00 -8.93
C ILE A 36 2.45 -9.09 -8.29
N GLU A 37 3.43 -9.66 -9.00
CA GLU A 37 4.81 -9.74 -8.54
C GLU A 37 5.44 -8.34 -8.39
N ASP A 38 5.11 -7.40 -9.28
CA ASP A 38 5.48 -5.99 -9.12
C ASP A 38 4.95 -5.41 -7.80
N CYS A 39 3.68 -5.70 -7.46
CA CYS A 39 3.09 -5.24 -6.20
C CYS A 39 3.86 -5.77 -4.99
N GLU A 40 4.29 -7.03 -5.00
CA GLU A 40 5.10 -7.64 -3.94
C GLU A 40 6.44 -6.92 -3.79
N VAL A 41 7.15 -6.71 -4.90
CA VAL A 41 8.46 -6.03 -4.93
C VAL A 41 8.35 -4.60 -4.39
N TYR A 42 7.27 -3.88 -4.73
CA TYR A 42 7.14 -2.47 -4.37
C TYR A 42 6.58 -2.24 -2.97
N LEU A 43 5.67 -3.10 -2.48
CA LEU A 43 5.03 -2.89 -1.17
C LEU A 43 4.46 -4.14 -0.52
N CYS A 44 3.72 -4.96 -1.24
CA CYS A 44 2.86 -6.03 -0.71
C CYS A 44 3.65 -7.31 -0.41
N SER A 45 4.57 -7.25 0.54
CA SER A 45 5.40 -8.40 0.95
C SER A 45 5.33 -8.65 2.46
N PRO A 46 5.61 -9.89 2.92
CA PRO A 46 5.71 -10.21 4.34
C PRO A 46 6.70 -9.30 5.09
N TYR A 47 7.80 -8.93 4.45
CA TYR A 47 8.78 -8.00 5.01
C TYR A 47 8.17 -6.62 5.29
N SER A 48 7.40 -6.07 4.34
CA SER A 48 6.71 -4.80 4.53
C SER A 48 5.70 -4.86 5.68
N VAL A 49 4.93 -5.95 5.77
CA VAL A 49 3.99 -6.19 6.88
C VAL A 49 4.71 -6.20 8.22
N GLU A 50 5.80 -6.96 8.36
CA GLU A 50 6.63 -6.99 9.57
C GLU A 50 7.17 -5.60 9.92
N LYS A 51 7.63 -4.86 8.90
CA LYS A 51 8.19 -3.53 9.08
C LYS A 51 7.14 -2.56 9.60
N LEU A 52 5.95 -2.53 9.00
CA LEU A 52 4.85 -1.66 9.42
C LEU A 52 4.34 -2.02 10.82
N ASN A 53 4.28 -3.32 11.15
CA ASN A 53 3.99 -3.80 12.49
C ASN A 53 5.01 -3.28 13.53
N SER A 54 6.31 -3.34 13.22
CA SER A 54 7.37 -2.84 14.11
C SER A 54 7.27 -1.34 14.37
N LEU A 55 6.74 -0.58 13.40
CA LEU A 55 6.49 0.86 13.49
C LEU A 55 5.16 1.18 14.18
N LYS A 56 4.39 0.15 14.58
CA LYS A 56 3.07 0.25 15.20
C LYS A 56 2.11 1.07 14.34
N ILE A 57 2.14 0.88 13.01
CA ILE A 57 1.19 1.50 12.07
C ILE A 57 -0.26 1.05 12.40
N ASP A 58 -1.27 1.84 12.03
CA ASP A 58 -2.68 1.42 12.15
C ASP A 58 -2.90 0.05 11.49
N GLU A 59 -3.49 -0.88 12.26
CA GLU A 59 -3.72 -2.27 11.85
C GLU A 59 -4.53 -2.35 10.56
N ARG A 60 -5.49 -1.43 10.33
CA ARG A 60 -6.30 -1.40 9.11
C ARG A 60 -5.49 -1.04 7.87
N VAL A 61 -4.33 -0.38 8.02
CA VAL A 61 -3.41 -0.11 6.91
C VAL A 61 -2.53 -1.33 6.66
N ILE A 62 -2.12 -2.02 7.72
CA ILE A 62 -1.32 -3.25 7.64
C ILE A 62 -2.13 -4.37 6.97
N GLU A 63 -3.40 -4.55 7.36
CA GLU A 63 -4.35 -5.49 6.75
C GLU A 63 -4.45 -5.29 5.23
N LEU A 64 -4.36 -4.06 4.72
CA LEU A 64 -4.41 -3.82 3.27
C LEU A 64 -3.12 -4.23 2.54
N VAL A 65 -1.98 -4.17 3.23
CA VAL A 65 -0.72 -4.69 2.68
C VAL A 65 -0.75 -6.23 2.69
N GLU A 66 -1.28 -6.82 3.77
CA GLU A 66 -1.52 -8.27 3.88
C GLU A 66 -2.50 -8.78 2.80
N ASP A 67 -3.66 -8.13 2.64
CA ASP A 67 -4.64 -8.43 1.56
C ASP A 67 -3.95 -8.39 0.18
N GLY A 68 -2.97 -7.49 -0.01
CA GLY A 68 -2.18 -7.38 -1.23
C GLY A 68 -1.22 -8.56 -1.46
N CYS A 69 -0.64 -9.13 -0.38
CA CYS A 69 0.19 -10.33 -0.45
C CYS A 69 -0.62 -11.56 -0.92
N GLU A 70 -1.93 -11.59 -0.61
CA GLU A 70 -2.81 -12.73 -0.92
C GLU A 70 -3.31 -12.73 -2.38
N LEU A 71 -3.01 -11.69 -3.17
CA LEU A 71 -3.55 -11.56 -4.53
C LEU A 71 -3.09 -12.68 -5.48
N GLU A 72 -1.86 -13.18 -5.35
CA GLU A 72 -1.35 -14.31 -6.15
C GLU A 72 -2.13 -15.60 -5.84
N ASP A 73 -2.44 -15.84 -4.56
CA ASP A 73 -3.27 -16.97 -4.15
C ASP A 73 -4.70 -16.84 -4.69
N ILE A 74 -5.26 -15.63 -4.70
CA ILE A 74 -6.59 -15.39 -5.26
C ILE A 74 -6.59 -15.62 -6.78
N GLU A 75 -5.58 -15.15 -7.50
CA GLU A 75 -5.43 -15.36 -8.94
C GLU A 75 -5.36 -16.85 -9.27
N SER A 76 -4.57 -17.61 -8.51
CA SER A 76 -4.35 -19.04 -8.78
C SER A 76 -5.51 -19.93 -8.34
N LEU A 77 -6.14 -19.65 -7.19
CA LEU A 77 -7.18 -20.51 -6.61
C LEU A 77 -8.60 -20.11 -7.04
N ILE A 78 -8.90 -18.81 -7.10
CA ILE A 78 -10.26 -18.30 -7.38
C ILE A 78 -10.20 -17.03 -8.27
N PRO A 79 -9.71 -17.11 -9.52
CA PRO A 79 -9.46 -15.95 -10.37
C PRO A 79 -10.70 -15.08 -10.64
N SER A 80 -11.90 -15.65 -10.57
CA SER A 80 -13.16 -14.88 -10.68
C SER A 80 -13.35 -13.82 -9.59
N LYS A 81 -12.62 -13.91 -8.47
CA LYS A 81 -12.67 -12.94 -7.37
C LYS A 81 -11.58 -11.87 -7.46
N LEU A 82 -10.52 -12.11 -8.23
CA LEU A 82 -9.32 -11.25 -8.24
C LEU A 82 -9.65 -9.78 -8.46
N GLN A 83 -10.42 -9.48 -9.51
CA GLN A 83 -10.81 -8.11 -9.83
C GLN A 83 -11.60 -7.42 -8.71
N ASN A 84 -12.44 -8.15 -7.99
CA ASN A 84 -13.19 -7.61 -6.87
C ASN A 84 -12.28 -7.36 -5.67
N SER A 85 -11.36 -8.28 -5.36
CA SER A 85 -10.39 -8.12 -4.28
C SER A 85 -9.50 -6.89 -4.49
N ILE A 86 -8.96 -6.71 -5.70
CA ILE A 86 -8.15 -5.52 -6.05
C ILE A 86 -8.96 -4.22 -5.85
N ASN A 87 -10.21 -4.22 -6.32
CA ASN A 87 -11.10 -3.06 -6.15
C ASN A 87 -11.45 -2.80 -4.67
N GLU A 88 -11.65 -3.83 -3.88
CA GLU A 88 -11.94 -3.71 -2.45
C GLU A 88 -10.75 -3.12 -1.68
N ILE A 89 -9.53 -3.63 -1.91
CA ILE A 89 -8.29 -3.09 -1.32
C ILE A 89 -8.18 -1.61 -1.65
N ARG A 90 -8.31 -1.26 -2.94
CA ARG A 90 -8.25 0.12 -3.41
C ARG A 90 -9.27 1.04 -2.72
N LEU A 91 -10.53 0.63 -2.66
CA LEU A 91 -11.60 1.45 -2.06
C LEU A 91 -11.44 1.60 -0.55
N LYS A 92 -11.03 0.53 0.15
CA LYS A 92 -10.69 0.60 1.59
C LYS A 92 -9.52 1.57 1.82
N ALA A 93 -8.48 1.54 0.97
CA ALA A 93 -7.34 2.43 1.07
C ALA A 93 -7.74 3.91 0.92
N ILE A 94 -8.55 4.23 -0.11
CA ILE A 94 -9.10 5.58 -0.31
C ILE A 94 -9.91 6.02 0.91
N LYS A 95 -10.76 5.13 1.46
CA LYS A 95 -11.59 5.44 2.62
C LYS A 95 -10.75 5.78 3.86
N LEU A 96 -9.68 5.02 4.12
CA LEU A 96 -8.75 5.32 5.21
C LEU A 96 -8.02 6.64 4.97
N LEU A 97 -7.55 6.88 3.74
CA LEU A 97 -6.84 8.10 3.36
C LEU A 97 -7.68 9.37 3.57
N LEU A 98 -8.99 9.30 3.26
CA LEU A 98 -9.96 10.37 3.50
C LEU A 98 -10.19 10.62 5.00
N GLY A 99 -10.05 9.59 5.83
CA GLY A 99 -10.18 9.68 7.29
C GLY A 99 -8.92 10.15 8.01
N LEU A 100 -7.76 10.14 7.36
CA LEU A 100 -6.52 10.59 7.99
C LEU A 100 -6.50 12.11 8.18
N PRO A 101 -6.07 12.61 9.36
CA PRO A 101 -5.94 14.04 9.59
C PRO A 101 -4.97 14.65 8.59
N ARG A 102 -5.28 15.86 8.12
CA ARG A 102 -4.32 16.67 7.36
C ARG A 102 -3.45 17.42 8.37
N GLU A 103 -2.25 16.93 8.59
CA GLU A 103 -1.26 17.70 9.34
C GLU A 103 -0.93 18.99 8.58
N GLY A 104 -0.74 20.09 9.32
CA GLY A 104 -0.50 21.42 8.74
C GLY A 104 0.84 21.55 8.00
N VAL A 105 1.08 22.76 7.47
CA VAL A 105 2.08 23.19 6.46
C VAL A 105 3.57 22.80 6.73
N LEU A 106 3.91 22.13 7.83
CA LEU A 106 5.29 21.77 8.21
C LEU A 106 5.68 20.32 7.87
N LEU A 107 5.19 19.79 6.74
CA LEU A 107 5.59 18.46 6.26
C LEU A 107 6.97 18.53 5.60
N LYS A 108 7.88 17.67 6.07
CA LYS A 108 9.13 17.38 5.36
C LYS A 108 8.78 16.70 4.04
N LYS A 109 9.47 17.07 2.95
CA LYS A 109 9.40 16.32 1.68
C LYS A 109 9.86 14.88 1.92
N TRP A 110 9.26 13.93 1.21
CA TRP A 110 9.60 12.51 1.33
C TRP A 110 10.92 12.15 0.65
N ILE A 111 11.27 12.82 -0.45
CA ILE A 111 12.54 12.59 -1.15
C ILE A 111 13.65 13.32 -0.40
N ASP A 112 14.68 12.58 -0.01
CA ASP A 112 15.89 13.04 0.70
C ASP A 112 17.05 13.36 -0.24
#